data_AF-A0A0P4UXB8-F1
#
_entry.id   AF-A0A0P4UXB8-F1
#
_cell.length_a   1.000
_cell.length_b   1.000
_cell.length_c   1.000
_cell.angle_alpha   90.00
_cell.angle_beta   90.00
_cell.angle_gamma   90.00
#
_symmetry.space_group_name_H-M   'P 1'
#
loop_
_entity.id
_entity.type
_entity.pdbx_description
1 polymer ?
#
loop_
_entity_poly.entity_id
_entity_poly.type
_entity_poly.pdbx_seq_one_letter_code
_entity_poly.pdbx_strand_id
1 'polypeptide(L)' 'MNYDSMSDAELKQYFLKHRGDQAAFQAYLDRVNKRPRRIIARPDDPDFDEKVQAAIRQKLEVRRNQSLSDSDFDRT' A
#
# COMPACT_ATOMS: atom_id res chain seq x y z
N MET A 1 2.99 -4.27 23.97
CA MET A 1 2.65 -4.53 22.54
C MET A 1 3.85 -4.16 21.71
N ASN A 2 4.23 -4.98 20.72
CA ASN A 2 5.28 -4.64 19.74
C ASN A 2 4.63 -4.44 18.37
N TYR A 3 4.57 -3.19 17.91
CA TYR A 3 3.98 -2.84 16.62
C TYR A 3 4.92 -3.15 15.45
N ASP A 4 6.23 -3.25 15.69
CA ASP A 4 7.23 -3.53 14.66
C ASP A 4 7.20 -4.98 14.19
N SER A 5 6.69 -5.89 15.02
CA SER A 5 6.48 -7.29 14.65
C SER A 5 5.20 -7.53 13.86
N MET A 6 4.31 -6.54 13.74
CA MET A 6 3.07 -6.68 12.97
C MET A 6 3.33 -6.42 11.48
N SER A 7 2.68 -7.19 10.61
CA SER A 7 2.57 -6.82 9.20
C SER A 7 1.79 -5.50 9.03
N ASP A 8 1.94 -4.88 7.87
CA ASP A 8 1.20 -3.66 7.53
C ASP A 8 -0.33 -3.81 7.63
N ALA A 9 -0.84 -4.98 7.26
CA ALA A 9 -2.26 -5.28 7.30
C ALA A 9 -2.74 -5.43 8.75
N GLU A 10 -1.97 -6.15 9.58
CA GLU A 10 -2.27 -6.35 11.00
C GLU A 10 -2.22 -5.03 11.78
N LEU A 11 -1.18 -4.22 11.58
CA LEU A 11 -1.04 -2.92 12.24
C LEU A 11 -2.18 -1.97 11.85
N LYS A 12 -2.57 -1.96 10.57
CA LYS A 12 -3.73 -1.18 10.10
C LYS A 12 -5.02 -1.66 10.76
N GLN A 13 -5.26 -2.97 10.79
CA GLN A 13 -6.48 -3.53 11.37
C GLN A 13 -6.55 -3.28 12.88
N TYR A 14 -5.41 -3.40 13.57
CA TYR A 14 -5.28 -3.09 14.98
C TYR A 14 -5.63 -1.62 15.27
N PHE A 15 -4.97 -0.68 14.58
CA PHE A 15 -5.27 0.75 14.71
C PHE A 15 -6.76 1.06 14.47
N LEU A 16 -7.37 0.47 13.44
CA LEU A 16 -8.79 0.72 13.14
C LEU A 16 -9.74 0.22 14.23
N LYS A 17 -9.37 -0.85 14.94
CA LYS A 17 -10.11 -1.39 16.10
C LYS A 17 -9.82 -0.61 17.38
N HIS A 18 -8.63 -0.03 17.50
CA HIS A 18 -8.15 0.70 18.68
C HIS A 18 -7.85 2.17 18.34
N ARG A 19 -8.85 2.90 17.83
CA ARG A 19 -8.66 4.28 17.31
C ARG A 19 -8.16 5.31 18.35
N GLY A 20 -8.31 5.02 19.64
CA GLY A 20 -7.78 5.86 20.72
C GLY A 20 -6.32 5.56 21.10
N ASP A 21 -5.74 4.49 20.57
CA ASP A 21 -4.33 4.15 20.80
C ASP A 21 -3.44 5.00 19.89
N GLN A 22 -2.93 6.10 20.45
CA GLN A 22 -2.04 7.03 19.75
C GLN A 22 -0.71 6.37 19.33
N ALA A 23 -0.22 5.39 20.09
CA ALA A 23 1.02 4.69 19.76
C ALA A 23 0.83 3.80 18.53
N ALA A 24 -0.30 3.09 18.44
CA ALA A 24 -0.67 2.34 17.25
C ALA A 24 -0.87 3.24 16.02
N PHE A 25 -1.47 4.41 16.20
CA PHE A 25 -1.63 5.40 15.13
C PHE A 25 -0.28 5.90 14.61
N GLN A 26 0.63 6.29 15.51
CA GLN A 26 1.96 6.76 15.15
C GLN A 26 2.77 5.67 14.41
N ALA A 27 2.77 4.44 14.93
CA ALA A 27 3.43 3.31 14.29
C ALA A 27 2.89 3.05 12.87
N TYR A 28 1.57 3.15 12.68
CA TYR A 28 0.96 3.04 11.36
C TYR A 28 1.39 4.16 10.41
N LEU A 29 1.40 5.42 10.87
CA LEU A 29 1.83 6.56 10.08
C LEU A 29 3.30 6.46 9.67
N ASP A 30 4.20 6.14 10.60
CA ASP A 30 5.62 5.98 10.33
C ASP A 30 5.86 4.94 9.24
N ARG A 31 5.11 3.84 9.31
CA ARG A 31 5.21 2.75 8.35
C ARG A 31 4.62 3.11 6.97
N VAL A 32 3.54 3.89 6.94
CA VAL A 32 3.00 4.46 5.69
C VAL A 32 3.97 5.47 5.07
N ASN A 33 4.68 6.25 5.88
CA ASN A 33 5.62 7.28 5.43
C ASN A 33 6.97 6.71 4.99
N LYS A 34 7.41 5.57 5.55
CA LYS A 34 8.61 4.85 5.10
C LYS A 34 8.49 4.29 3.68
N ARG A 35 7.27 4.13 3.16
CA ARG A 35 7.05 3.65 1.79
C ARG A 35 7.30 4.80 0.82
N PRO A 36 8.33 4.74 -0.04
CA PRO A 36 8.56 5.77 -1.03
C PRO A 36 7.35 5.84 -1.96
N ARG A 37 6.59 6.93 -1.88
CA ARG A 37 5.50 7.19 -2.80
C ARG A 37 6.13 7.61 -4.13
N ARG A 38 5.95 6.81 -5.17
CA ARG A 38 6.37 7.19 -6.51
C ARG A 38 5.43 8.28 -7.03
N ILE A 39 5.99 9.44 -7.37
CA ILE A 39 5.26 10.47 -8.13
C ILE A 39 4.97 9.89 -9.51
N ILE A 40 3.70 9.83 -9.89
CA ILE A 40 3.27 9.22 -11.16
C ILE A 40 3.06 10.23 -12.28
N ALA A 41 2.75 11.49 -11.95
CA ALA A 41 2.63 12.61 -12.86
C ALA A 41 2.73 13.92 -12.06
N ARG A 42 3.16 15.01 -12.71
CA ARG A 42 3.12 16.38 -12.18
C ARG A 42 2.15 17.23 -13.01
N PRO A 43 1.45 18.22 -12.41
CA PRO A 43 0.45 19.01 -13.13
C PRO A 43 0.98 19.77 -14.37
N ASP A 44 2.29 20.03 -14.41
CA ASP A 44 3.00 20.71 -15.49
C ASP A 44 3.57 19.76 -16.56
N ASP A 45 3.34 18.45 -16.43
CA ASP A 45 3.76 17.46 -17.42
C ASP A 45 2.96 17.66 -18.73
N PRO A 46 3.62 17.80 -19.90
CA PRO A 46 2.93 17.94 -21.19
C PRO A 46 2.14 16.67 -21.59
N ASP A 47 2.46 15.54 -20.97
CA ASP A 47 1.87 14.20 -21.15
C ASP A 47 1.19 13.70 -19.85
N PHE A 48 0.66 14.63 -19.04
CA PHE A 48 0.06 14.33 -17.74
C PHE A 48 -0.97 13.20 -17.80
N ASP A 49 -1.92 13.29 -18.73
CA ASP A 49 -3.02 12.33 -18.84
C ASP A 49 -2.48 10.93 -19.20
N GLU A 50 -1.52 10.84 -20.14
CA GLU A 50 -0.89 9.58 -20.53
C GLU A 50 -0.15 8.93 -19.35
N LYS A 51 0.62 9.72 -18.58
CA LYS A 51 1.33 9.26 -17.39
C LYS A 51 0.38 8.73 -16.32
N VAL A 52 -0.73 9.43 -16.08
CA VAL A 52 -1.76 8.99 -15.13
C VAL A 52 -2.36 7.66 -15.59
N GLN A 53 -2.77 7.54 -16.86
CA GLN A 53 -3.35 6.31 -17.41
C GLN A 53 -2.36 5.14 -17.37
N ALA A 54 -1.09 5.37 -17.70
CA ALA A 54 -0.04 4.36 -17.61
C ALA A 54 0.15 3.85 -16.17
N ALA A 55 0.18 4.76 -15.20
CA ALA A 55 0.32 4.40 -13.78
C ALA A 55 -0.88 3.60 -13.25
N ILE A 56 -2.10 3.94 -13.68
CA ILE A 56 -3.31 3.17 -13.34
C ILE A 56 -3.21 1.75 -13.91
N ARG A 57 -2.87 1.60 -15.20
CA ARG A 57 -2.71 0.29 -15.86
C ARG A 57 -1.69 -0.58 -15.15
N GLN A 58 -0.50 -0.04 -14.88
CA GLN A 58 0.55 -0.76 -14.14
C GLN A 58 0.06 -1.24 -12.77
N LYS A 59 -0.67 -0.40 -12.03
CA LYS A 59 -1.22 -0.78 -10.73
C LYS A 59 -2.27 -1.90 -10.82
N LEU A 60 -3.08 -1.92 -11.88
CA LEU A 60 -4.06 -2.98 -12.11
C LEU A 60 -3.39 -4.30 -12.48
N GLU A 61 -2.33 -4.26 -13.29
CA GLU A 61 -1.54 -5.44 -13.67
C GLU A 61 -0.83 -6.06 -12.47
N VAL A 62 -0.15 -5.25 -11.64
CA VAL A 62 0.51 -5.74 -10.43
C VAL A 62 -0.49 -6.44 -9.50
N ARG A 63 -1.69 -5.86 -9.31
CA ARG A 63 -2.73 -6.48 -8.48
C ARG A 63 -3.24 -7.79 -9.08
N ARG A 64 -3.43 -7.86 -10.39
CA ARG A 64 -3.84 -9.09 -11.08
C ARG A 64 -2.80 -10.19 -10.91
N ASN A 65 -1.53 -9.86 -11.09
CA ASN A 65 -0.44 -10.84 -10.96
C ASN A 65 -0.29 -11.33 -9.52
N GLN A 66 -0.50 -10.46 -8.54
CA GLN A 66 -0.49 -10.85 -7.12
C GLN A 66 -1.65 -11.80 -6.76
N SER A 67 -2.84 -11.58 -7.33
CA SER A 67 -3.97 -12.52 -7.13
C SER A 67 -3.77 -13.88 -7.79
N LEU A 68 -3.00 -13.95 -8.89
CA LEU A 68 -2.67 -15.21 -9.55
C LEU A 68 -1.62 -16.00 -8.77
N SER A 69 -0.60 -15.33 -8.23
CA SER A 69 0.42 -15.98 -7.39
C SER A 69 -0.13 -16.52 -6.06
N ASP A 70 -1.13 -15.85 -5.47
CA ASP A 70 -1.76 -16.33 -4.23
C ASP A 70 -2.63 -17.58 -4.50
N SER A 71 -3.24 -17.71 -5.68
CA SER A 71 -4.07 -18.87 -6.04
C SER A 71 -3.29 -20.12 -6.42
N ASP A 72 -2.05 -19.98 -6.89
CA ASP A 72 -1.18 -21.12 -7.25
C ASP A 72 -0.50 -21.75 -6.04
N PHE A 73 -0.42 -21.05 -4.90
CA PHE A 73 0.17 -21.56 -3.66
C PHE A 73 -0.78 -22.48 -2.87
N ASP A 74 -2.10 -22.39 -3.08
CA ASP A 74 -3.11 -23.25 -2.44
C ASP A 74 -3.32 -24.61 -3.16
N ARG A 75 -2.51 -24.93 -4.18
CA ARG A 75 -2.65 -26.13 -5.03
C ARG A 75 -1.51 -27.17 -4.94
N THR A 76 -0.62 -27.06 -3.96
CA THR A 76 0.44 -28.05 -3.69
C THR A 76 0.47 -28.44 -2.22
#